data_AF-A0A256JTV9-F1
#
_entry.id   AF-A0A256JTV9-F1
#
_cell.length_a   1.000
_cell.length_b   1.000
_cell.length_c   1.000
_cell.angle_alpha   90.00
_cell.angle_beta   90.00
_cell.angle_gamma   90.00
#
_symmetry.space_group_name_H-M   'P 1'
#
loop_
_entity.id
_entity.type
_entity.pdbx_description
1 polymer ?
#
loop_
_entity_poly.entity_id
_entity_poly.type
_entity_poly.pdbx_seq_one_letter_code
_entity_poly.pdbx_strand_id
1 'polypeptide(L)'
;MLAADGTPAARALILSTPTQALSSAEVTAVADFAAAGGAVILLGSAADTDALSNFDPVVSELGTDVELTDTAVTDAQNNLTGVETVPTTTNFDTAGFSELFTPFTADDPSAGGSLDLVTVNEDTEGDDLAEPQENVVFENSGDSALDLTGYTVSDATSKEYQFPDGFTLQSGAQVTLYSGTGDDMEAELYWGQSARAIWNNGGDTVNVIDDTGTTVIDESY
;
A
#
# COMPACT_ATOMS: atom_id res chain seq x y z
N MET A 1 -10.59 12.16 -19.53
CA MET A 1 -9.61 12.22 -18.42
C MET A 1 -10.29 12.53 -17.11
N LEU A 2 -11.32 13.38 -17.09
CA LEU A 2 -12.19 13.55 -15.93
C LEU A 2 -13.47 12.73 -16.06
N ALA A 3 -14.02 12.29 -14.94
CA ALA A 3 -15.35 11.72 -14.82
C ALA A 3 -16.42 12.84 -14.87
N ALA A 4 -17.70 12.44 -14.90
CA ALA A 4 -18.82 13.39 -15.03
C ALA A 4 -18.94 14.35 -13.83
N ASP A 5 -18.36 14.00 -12.69
CA ASP A 5 -18.30 14.81 -11.46
C ASP A 5 -17.06 15.71 -11.38
N GLY A 6 -16.21 15.72 -12.42
CA GLY A 6 -14.99 16.51 -12.48
C GLY A 6 -13.78 15.88 -11.77
N THR A 7 -13.92 14.67 -11.20
CA THR A 7 -12.78 13.95 -10.61
C THR A 7 -11.93 13.26 -11.68
N PRO A 8 -10.64 12.98 -11.43
CA PRO A 8 -9.81 12.19 -12.34
C PRO A 8 -10.42 10.81 -12.59
N ALA A 9 -10.67 10.46 -13.85
CA ALA A 9 -11.16 9.12 -14.24
C ALA A 9 -10.07 8.04 -14.13
N ALA A 10 -8.84 8.43 -13.84
CA ALA A 10 -7.68 7.57 -13.59
C ALA A 10 -6.77 8.26 -12.57
N ARG A 11 -5.95 7.47 -11.86
CA ARG A 11 -4.97 8.01 -10.88
C ARG A 11 -3.80 8.72 -11.55
N ALA A 12 -3.44 8.31 -12.78
CA ALA A 12 -2.34 8.91 -13.53
C ALA A 12 -2.59 8.93 -15.04
N LEU A 13 -2.00 9.92 -15.71
CA LEU A 13 -1.85 10.03 -17.15
C LEU A 13 -0.36 9.85 -17.50
N ILE A 14 -0.07 8.89 -18.36
CA ILE A 14 1.27 8.66 -18.90
C ILE A 14 1.30 9.24 -20.32
N LEU A 15 2.15 10.24 -20.55
CA LEU A 15 2.35 10.84 -21.87
C LEU A 15 3.79 10.55 -22.32
N SER A 16 3.94 9.60 -23.24
CA SER A 16 5.21 9.38 -23.95
C SER A 16 5.44 10.45 -25.02
N THR A 17 6.69 10.63 -25.47
CA THR A 17 7.04 11.63 -26.49
C THR A 17 6.08 11.59 -27.69
N PRO A 18 5.23 12.60 -27.85
CA PRO A 18 4.23 12.59 -28.91
C PRO A 18 4.90 12.94 -30.24
N THR A 19 4.59 12.21 -31.30
CA THR A 19 5.19 12.45 -32.63
C THR A 19 4.71 13.74 -33.30
N GLN A 20 3.64 14.34 -32.78
CA GLN A 20 3.11 15.65 -33.16
C GLN A 20 2.71 16.40 -31.88
N ALA A 21 2.84 17.73 -31.88
CA ALA A 21 2.40 18.55 -30.75
C ALA A 21 0.91 18.34 -30.44
N LEU A 22 0.58 18.30 -29.15
CA LEU A 22 -0.79 18.26 -28.68
C LEU A 22 -1.49 19.58 -29.06
N SER A 23 -2.76 19.49 -29.41
CA SER A 23 -3.60 20.68 -29.61
C SER A 23 -3.82 21.43 -28.29
N SER A 24 -4.15 22.71 -28.36
CA SER A 24 -4.44 23.52 -27.15
C SER A 24 -5.54 22.89 -26.29
N ALA A 25 -6.56 22.27 -26.89
CA ALA A 25 -7.62 21.60 -26.16
C ALA A 25 -7.11 20.36 -25.41
N GLU A 26 -6.19 19.60 -25.99
CA GLU A 26 -5.57 18.45 -25.34
C GLU A 26 -4.63 18.90 -24.22
N VAL A 27 -3.84 19.96 -24.43
CA VAL A 27 -2.98 20.56 -23.39
C VAL A 27 -3.81 21.03 -22.20
N THR A 28 -4.90 21.77 -22.44
CA THR A 28 -5.83 22.19 -21.37
C THR A 28 -6.43 20.98 -20.65
N ALA A 29 -6.82 19.92 -21.37
CA ALA A 29 -7.36 18.73 -20.72
C ALA A 29 -6.32 18.06 -19.78
N VAL A 30 -5.04 18.03 -20.16
CA VAL A 30 -3.96 17.51 -19.30
C VAL A 30 -3.80 18.35 -18.05
N ALA A 31 -3.84 19.68 -18.19
CA ALA A 31 -3.77 20.60 -17.06
C ALA A 31 -4.99 20.49 -16.13
N ASP A 32 -6.20 20.39 -16.68
CA ASP A 32 -7.44 20.17 -15.91
C ASP A 32 -7.38 18.85 -15.13
N PHE A 33 -6.85 17.79 -15.74
CA PHE A 33 -6.63 16.52 -15.06
C PHE A 33 -5.67 16.64 -13.88
N ALA A 34 -4.56 17.34 -14.06
CA ALA A 34 -3.60 17.62 -12.98
C ALA A 34 -4.22 18.47 -11.86
N ALA A 35 -4.97 19.53 -12.23
CA ALA A 35 -5.64 20.41 -11.28
C ALA A 35 -6.74 19.70 -10.47
N ALA A 36 -7.36 18.66 -11.04
CA ALA A 36 -8.32 17.80 -10.35
C ALA A 36 -7.65 16.75 -9.43
N GLY A 37 -6.32 16.74 -9.32
CA GLY A 37 -5.55 15.86 -8.43
C GLY A 37 -4.98 14.61 -9.10
N GLY A 38 -5.08 14.47 -10.43
CA GLY A 38 -4.47 13.37 -11.17
C GLY A 38 -2.96 13.56 -11.38
N ALA A 39 -2.18 12.48 -11.35
CA ALA A 39 -0.74 12.55 -11.60
C ALA A 39 -0.43 12.55 -13.11
N VAL A 40 0.38 13.50 -13.61
CA VAL A 40 0.85 13.50 -15.01
C VAL A 40 2.32 13.08 -15.05
N ILE A 41 2.62 12.04 -15.83
CA ILE A 41 3.97 11.50 -15.99
C ILE A 41 4.39 11.66 -17.45
N LEU A 42 5.43 12.46 -17.71
CA LEU A 42 6.00 12.66 -19.03
C LEU A 42 7.17 11.69 -19.24
N LEU A 43 7.10 10.87 -20.29
CA LEU A 43 8.14 9.90 -20.63
C LEU A 43 8.84 10.34 -21.90
N GLY A 44 10.09 10.78 -21.75
CA GLY A 44 11.00 11.11 -22.85
C GLY A 44 12.20 10.17 -22.89
N SER A 45 12.91 10.19 -24.03
CA SER A 45 14.19 9.50 -24.17
C SER A 45 15.22 10.45 -24.78
N ALA A 46 16.44 10.44 -24.24
CA ALA A 46 17.58 11.11 -24.86
C ALA A 46 18.14 10.33 -26.06
N ALA A 47 17.62 9.13 -26.36
CA ALA A 47 18.02 8.35 -27.53
C ALA A 47 17.33 8.83 -28.83
N ASP A 48 16.14 9.42 -28.71
CA ASP A 48 15.38 10.00 -29.82
C ASP A 48 14.76 11.33 -29.37
N THR A 49 15.43 12.43 -29.74
CA THR A 49 15.14 13.77 -29.24
C THR A 49 14.32 14.61 -30.23
N ASP A 50 14.08 14.10 -31.45
CA ASP A 50 13.48 14.86 -32.56
C ASP A 50 12.09 15.40 -32.23
N ALA A 51 11.36 14.70 -31.36
CA ALA A 51 10.00 15.05 -30.97
C ALA A 51 9.88 15.58 -29.52
N LEU A 52 10.99 15.76 -28.79
CA LEU A 52 10.92 16.18 -27.37
C LEU A 52 10.27 17.55 -27.17
N SER A 53 10.49 18.49 -28.10
CA SER A 53 9.89 19.83 -28.04
C SER A 53 8.37 19.84 -28.16
N ASN A 54 7.75 18.72 -28.57
CA ASN A 54 6.30 18.59 -28.54
C ASN A 54 5.74 18.54 -27.11
N PHE A 55 6.58 18.35 -26.08
CA PHE A 55 6.19 18.48 -24.68
C PHE A 55 6.16 19.93 -24.17
N ASP A 56 6.84 20.88 -24.80
CA ASP A 56 6.96 22.27 -24.31
C ASP A 56 5.61 22.92 -23.97
N PRO A 57 4.54 22.77 -24.79
CA PRO A 57 3.24 23.33 -24.45
C PRO A 57 2.64 22.71 -23.18
N VAL A 58 2.86 21.40 -22.95
CA VAL A 58 2.35 20.68 -21.78
C VAL A 58 3.12 21.09 -20.54
N VAL A 59 4.46 21.14 -20.61
CA VAL A 59 5.35 21.59 -19.52
C VAL A 59 5.00 23.02 -19.11
N SER A 60 4.84 23.91 -20.08
CA SER A 60 4.48 25.31 -19.85
C SER A 60 3.10 25.46 -19.20
N GLU A 61 2.11 24.69 -19.64
CA GLU A 61 0.75 24.77 -19.07
C GLU A 61 0.69 24.17 -17.66
N LEU A 62 1.41 23.08 -17.41
CA LEU A 62 1.52 22.48 -16.08
C LEU A 62 2.33 23.35 -15.10
N GLY A 63 3.09 24.32 -15.59
CA GLY A 63 3.93 25.19 -14.78
C GLY A 63 5.03 24.42 -14.04
N THR A 64 5.54 23.34 -14.64
CA THR A 64 6.62 22.53 -14.06
C THR A 64 7.99 23.09 -14.47
N ASP A 65 8.91 23.15 -13.50
CA ASP A 65 10.31 23.50 -13.74
C ASP A 65 11.14 22.31 -14.27
N VAL A 66 10.53 21.13 -14.38
CA VAL A 66 11.18 19.90 -14.86
C VAL A 66 10.98 19.77 -16.37
N GLU A 67 12.09 19.85 -17.10
CA GLU A 67 12.14 19.67 -18.55
C GLU A 67 12.89 18.38 -18.92
N LEU A 68 12.54 17.82 -20.08
CA LEU A 68 13.27 16.71 -20.69
C LEU A 68 14.44 17.29 -21.50
N THR A 69 15.64 16.74 -21.31
CA THR A 69 16.85 17.20 -22.00
C THR A 69 17.25 16.22 -23.10
N ASP A 70 18.06 16.71 -24.04
CA ASP A 70 18.73 15.89 -25.05
C ASP A 70 19.97 15.17 -24.53
N THR A 71 20.33 15.41 -23.26
CA THR A 71 21.55 14.90 -22.65
C THR A 71 21.25 13.59 -21.93
N ALA A 72 21.75 12.48 -22.48
CA ALA A 72 21.62 11.18 -21.86
C ALA A 72 22.36 11.12 -20.52
N VAL A 73 21.74 10.43 -19.55
CA VAL A 73 22.42 10.06 -18.30
C VAL A 73 23.36 8.90 -18.62
N THR A 74 24.67 9.11 -18.39
CA THR A 74 25.70 8.10 -18.63
C THR A 74 26.61 7.93 -17.42
N ASP A 75 27.04 6.71 -17.14
CA ASP A 75 28.07 6.38 -16.13
C ASP A 75 29.11 5.45 -16.75
N ALA A 76 30.36 5.90 -16.87
CA ALA A 76 31.44 5.11 -17.48
C ALA A 76 32.00 4.02 -16.54
N GLN A 77 31.69 4.07 -15.25
CA GLN A 77 32.23 3.20 -14.21
C GLN A 77 31.21 2.18 -13.71
N ASN A 78 29.98 2.62 -13.43
CA ASN A 78 28.90 1.76 -12.90
C ASN A 78 27.82 1.59 -13.95
N ASN A 79 28.05 0.69 -14.89
CA ASN A 79 27.11 0.40 -15.95
C ASN A 79 27.00 -1.08 -16.24
N LEU A 80 25.89 -1.46 -16.87
CA LEU A 80 25.64 -2.83 -17.24
C LEU A 80 26.50 -3.21 -18.46
N THR A 81 27.41 -4.16 -18.27
CA THR A 81 28.19 -4.78 -19.36
C THR A 81 29.03 -3.82 -20.22
N GLY A 82 29.44 -2.66 -19.70
CA GLY A 82 30.22 -1.67 -20.44
C GLY A 82 29.37 -0.65 -21.22
N VAL A 83 28.04 -0.69 -21.10
CA VAL A 83 27.13 0.20 -21.82
C VAL A 83 26.83 1.43 -20.97
N GLU A 84 27.57 2.52 -21.17
CA GLU A 84 27.52 3.72 -20.31
C GLU A 84 26.12 4.34 -20.15
N THR A 85 25.20 4.12 -21.11
CA THR A 85 23.81 4.60 -21.06
C THR A 85 22.87 3.72 -20.21
N VAL A 86 23.36 2.61 -19.66
CA VAL A 86 22.62 1.72 -18.76
C VAL A 86 23.31 1.74 -17.40
N PRO A 87 23.14 2.83 -16.61
CA PRO A 87 23.79 2.94 -15.32
C PRO A 87 23.25 1.88 -14.34
N THR A 88 24.11 1.41 -13.46
CA THR A 88 23.78 0.51 -12.35
C THR A 88 24.10 1.20 -11.04
N THR A 89 23.28 1.00 -10.01
CA THR A 89 23.57 1.49 -8.66
C THR A 89 23.37 0.38 -7.65
N THR A 90 24.11 0.44 -6.55
CA THR A 90 23.94 -0.40 -5.35
C THR A 90 23.56 0.43 -4.12
N ASN A 91 23.46 1.75 -4.25
CA ASN A 91 23.16 2.67 -3.16
C ASN A 91 21.65 2.85 -2.97
N PHE A 92 20.97 1.76 -2.60
CA PHE A 92 19.56 1.78 -2.23
C PHE A 92 19.45 1.91 -0.71
N ASP A 93 18.56 2.78 -0.24
CA ASP A 93 18.21 2.86 1.19
C ASP A 93 17.22 1.75 1.53
N THR A 94 17.70 0.51 1.55
CA THR A 94 16.89 -0.67 1.89
C THR A 94 16.54 -0.74 3.37
N ALA A 95 17.18 0.09 4.20
CA ALA A 95 16.86 0.18 5.62
C ALA A 95 15.64 1.10 5.85
N GLY A 96 15.54 2.20 5.12
CA GLY A 96 14.39 3.11 5.16
C GLY A 96 13.23 2.70 4.25
N PHE A 97 13.52 1.96 3.17
CA PHE A 97 12.55 1.58 2.14
C PHE A 97 12.73 0.13 1.68
N SER A 98 12.62 -0.83 2.60
CA SER A 98 12.74 -2.26 2.27
C SER A 98 11.77 -2.68 1.17
N GLU A 99 10.52 -2.21 1.24
CA GLU A 99 9.44 -2.62 0.35
C GLU A 99 9.49 -2.01 -1.06
N LEU A 100 10.25 -0.94 -1.28
CA LEU A 100 10.29 -0.29 -2.60
C LEU A 100 11.14 -1.06 -3.63
N PHE A 101 12.01 -1.96 -3.17
CA PHE A 101 12.99 -2.65 -4.00
C PHE A 101 12.91 -4.17 -3.93
N THR A 102 11.90 -4.71 -3.24
CA THR A 102 11.58 -6.14 -3.27
C THR A 102 10.87 -6.50 -4.58
N PRO A 103 11.07 -7.72 -5.12
CA PRO A 103 10.37 -8.17 -6.32
C PRO A 103 8.86 -8.20 -6.09
N PHE A 104 8.11 -7.37 -6.82
CA PHE A 104 6.65 -7.46 -6.85
C PHE A 104 6.21 -8.64 -7.75
N THR A 105 5.36 -9.52 -7.21
CA THR A 105 4.75 -10.62 -7.97
C THR A 105 3.24 -10.38 -8.05
N ALA A 106 2.76 -10.00 -9.23
CA ALA A 106 1.37 -9.56 -9.46
C ALA A 106 0.28 -10.66 -9.34
N ASP A 107 0.65 -11.87 -8.92
CA ASP A 107 -0.24 -13.04 -8.86
C ASP A 107 -0.53 -13.49 -7.41
N ASP A 108 -0.15 -12.69 -6.42
CA ASP A 108 -0.59 -12.95 -5.04
C ASP A 108 -2.00 -12.36 -4.87
N PRO A 109 -3.07 -13.17 -4.74
CA PRO A 109 -4.43 -12.65 -4.51
C PRO A 109 -4.54 -11.79 -3.26
N SER A 110 -3.56 -11.89 -2.35
CA SER A 110 -3.37 -11.10 -1.14
C SER A 110 -2.76 -9.71 -1.40
N ALA A 111 -2.16 -9.46 -2.57
CA ALA A 111 -1.42 -8.22 -2.87
C ALA A 111 -2.28 -6.95 -3.01
N GLY A 112 -3.61 -7.07 -2.95
CA GLY A 112 -4.54 -5.95 -2.82
C GLY A 112 -5.26 -5.90 -1.47
N GLY A 113 -5.03 -6.87 -0.58
CA GLY A 113 -5.57 -6.88 0.77
C GLY A 113 -4.73 -6.03 1.71
N SER A 114 -5.37 -5.31 2.63
CA SER A 114 -4.70 -4.51 3.66
C SER A 114 -5.42 -4.74 4.98
N LEU A 115 -4.74 -5.27 5.98
CA LEU A 115 -5.33 -5.49 7.29
C LEU A 115 -5.17 -4.24 8.15
N ASP A 116 -6.28 -3.64 8.55
CA ASP A 116 -6.31 -2.50 9.45
C ASP A 116 -6.92 -2.90 10.81
N LEU A 117 -6.40 -2.34 11.90
CA LEU A 117 -7.03 -2.43 13.21
C LEU A 117 -8.14 -1.39 13.32
N VAL A 118 -9.38 -1.84 13.50
CA VAL A 118 -10.56 -0.97 13.58
C VAL A 118 -10.85 -0.57 15.02
N THR A 119 -10.80 -1.53 15.93
CA THR A 119 -11.21 -1.32 17.32
C THR A 119 -10.47 -2.29 18.24
N VAL A 120 -10.06 -1.78 19.40
CA VAL A 120 -9.70 -2.58 20.57
C VAL A 120 -10.81 -2.37 21.60
N ASN A 121 -11.31 -3.46 22.16
CA ASN A 121 -12.29 -3.46 23.24
C ASN A 121 -11.62 -4.11 24.46
N GLU A 122 -10.89 -3.31 25.23
CA GLU A 122 -10.17 -3.71 26.44
C GLU A 122 -11.08 -3.89 27.68
N ASP A 123 -12.22 -3.18 27.72
CA ASP A 123 -13.20 -3.24 28.82
C ASP A 123 -14.62 -3.39 28.27
N THR A 124 -15.18 -4.56 28.51
CA THR A 124 -16.55 -4.91 28.22
C THR A 124 -17.26 -5.14 29.55
N GLU A 125 -18.30 -4.36 29.86
CA GLU A 125 -19.03 -4.32 31.14
C GLU A 125 -19.16 -5.72 31.82
N GLY A 126 -18.17 -6.11 32.65
CA GLY A 126 -17.96 -7.53 32.99
C GLY A 126 -16.58 -7.85 33.60
N ASP A 127 -16.24 -9.14 33.66
CA ASP A 127 -14.87 -9.65 33.87
C ASP A 127 -14.26 -9.81 32.47
N ASP A 128 -12.97 -9.57 32.25
CA ASP A 128 -12.37 -9.41 30.90
C ASP A 128 -12.65 -10.62 29.96
N LEU A 129 -12.90 -11.81 30.52
CA LEU A 129 -13.23 -13.05 29.79
C LEU A 129 -14.72 -13.45 29.87
N ALA A 130 -15.60 -12.59 30.37
CA ALA A 130 -17.02 -12.83 30.56
C ALA A 130 -17.85 -11.77 29.83
N GLU A 131 -19.03 -12.13 29.34
CA GLU A 131 -19.84 -11.29 28.44
C GLU A 131 -20.14 -9.85 28.95
N PRO A 132 -19.92 -8.82 28.11
CA PRO A 132 -19.29 -8.90 26.78
C PRO A 132 -17.79 -9.23 26.90
N GLN A 133 -17.17 -9.94 25.96
CA GLN A 133 -15.77 -10.35 26.07
C GLN A 133 -14.81 -9.34 25.43
N GLU A 134 -13.61 -9.22 26.00
CA GLU A 134 -12.48 -8.49 25.45
C GLU A 134 -12.13 -8.97 24.03
N ASN A 135 -11.95 -8.04 23.09
CA ASN A 135 -11.72 -8.38 21.68
C ASN A 135 -11.02 -7.27 20.87
N VAL A 136 -10.46 -7.66 19.73
CA VAL A 136 -9.99 -6.73 18.68
C VAL A 136 -10.73 -7.00 17.38
N VAL A 137 -10.98 -5.94 16.62
CA VAL A 137 -11.65 -6.00 15.33
C VAL A 137 -10.68 -5.55 14.24
N PHE A 138 -10.52 -6.40 13.23
CA PHE A 138 -9.71 -6.10 12.05
C PHE A 138 -10.61 -5.96 10.83
N GLU A 139 -10.20 -5.13 9.87
CA GLU A 139 -10.84 -4.95 8.57
C GLU A 139 -9.84 -5.19 7.45
N ASN A 140 -10.29 -5.83 6.36
CA ASN A 140 -9.55 -5.76 5.11
C ASN A 140 -9.97 -4.51 4.33
N SER A 141 -9.23 -3.40 4.48
CA SER A 141 -9.48 -2.14 3.77
C SER A 141 -8.95 -2.12 2.34
N GLY A 142 -8.28 -3.20 1.94
CA GLY A 142 -7.82 -3.45 0.59
C GLY A 142 -8.94 -3.68 -0.43
N ASP A 143 -8.59 -3.73 -1.72
CA ASP A 143 -9.52 -3.92 -2.83
C ASP A 143 -9.63 -5.37 -3.32
N SER A 144 -8.89 -6.30 -2.70
CA SER A 144 -8.97 -7.75 -2.94
C SER A 144 -9.21 -8.53 -1.64
N ALA A 145 -9.48 -9.83 -1.75
CA ALA A 145 -9.53 -10.72 -0.58
C ALA A 145 -8.12 -10.91 0.00
N LEU A 146 -8.00 -10.98 1.32
CA LEU A 146 -6.75 -11.13 2.05
C LEU A 146 -6.68 -12.52 2.69
N ASP A 147 -5.71 -13.34 2.30
CA ASP A 147 -5.40 -14.59 2.98
C ASP A 147 -4.61 -14.27 4.26
N LEU A 148 -5.14 -14.67 5.42
CA LEU A 148 -4.50 -14.47 6.72
C LEU A 148 -3.83 -15.76 7.22
N THR A 149 -3.71 -16.79 6.38
CA THR A 149 -2.96 -18.00 6.71
C THR A 149 -1.55 -17.63 7.18
N GLY A 150 -1.18 -18.07 8.37
CA GLY A 150 0.15 -17.80 8.93
C GLY A 150 0.30 -16.47 9.67
N TYR A 151 -0.66 -15.55 9.56
CA TYR A 151 -0.62 -14.29 10.32
C TYR A 151 -0.76 -14.56 11.82
N THR A 152 -0.06 -13.75 12.62
CA THR A 152 -0.14 -13.83 14.07
C THR A 152 -0.46 -12.50 14.73
N VAL A 153 -1.25 -12.55 15.81
CA VAL A 153 -1.63 -11.41 16.64
C VAL A 153 -1.00 -11.56 18.01
N SER A 154 -0.39 -10.51 18.55
CA SER A 154 0.24 -10.54 19.86
C SER A 154 0.10 -9.25 20.66
N ASP A 155 0.18 -9.39 21.99
CA ASP A 155 0.29 -8.27 22.94
C ASP A 155 1.76 -7.89 23.19
N ALA A 156 1.99 -6.82 23.95
CA ALA A 156 3.35 -6.39 24.31
C ALA A 156 4.14 -7.42 25.15
N THR A 157 3.47 -8.43 25.74
CA THR A 157 4.09 -9.42 26.63
C THR A 157 4.18 -10.86 26.10
N SER A 158 4.02 -11.08 24.79
CA SER A 158 4.30 -12.31 24.01
C SER A 158 3.23 -13.40 23.97
N LYS A 159 1.97 -13.09 24.27
CA LYS A 159 0.88 -14.02 23.92
C LYS A 159 0.63 -13.92 22.43
N GLU A 160 0.60 -15.05 21.72
CA GLU A 160 0.41 -15.11 20.27
C GLU A 160 -0.85 -15.92 19.90
N TYR A 161 -1.67 -15.36 19.01
CA TYR A 161 -2.76 -16.04 18.31
C TYR A 161 -2.34 -16.21 16.85
N GLN A 162 -2.62 -17.35 16.25
CA GLN A 162 -2.41 -17.57 14.83
C GLN A 162 -3.76 -17.74 14.15
N PHE A 163 -3.99 -17.01 13.05
CA PHE A 163 -5.18 -17.18 12.24
C PHE A 163 -5.26 -18.61 11.67
N PRO A 164 -6.47 -19.19 11.53
CA PRO A 164 -6.63 -20.54 10.99
C PRO A 164 -6.08 -20.67 9.55
N ASP A 165 -5.52 -21.84 9.24
CA ASP A 165 -5.08 -22.15 7.87
C ASP A 165 -6.26 -22.02 6.89
N GLY A 166 -6.07 -21.25 5.81
CA GLY A 166 -7.07 -20.97 4.79
C GLY A 166 -8.11 -19.93 5.19
N PHE A 167 -7.90 -19.18 6.29
CA PHE A 167 -8.77 -18.07 6.65
C PHE A 167 -8.56 -16.90 5.69
N THR A 168 -9.63 -16.50 4.99
CA THR A 168 -9.58 -15.40 4.01
C THR A 168 -10.61 -14.33 4.33
N LEU A 169 -10.16 -13.09 4.49
CA LEU A 169 -11.00 -11.93 4.75
C LEU A 169 -11.31 -11.19 3.44
N GLN A 170 -12.59 -11.11 3.06
CA GLN A 170 -12.99 -10.39 1.84
C GLN A 170 -12.73 -8.88 1.94
N SER A 171 -12.57 -8.20 0.82
CA SER A 171 -12.45 -6.72 0.78
C SER A 171 -13.66 -6.06 1.47
N GLY A 172 -13.38 -5.13 2.40
CA GLY A 172 -14.35 -4.43 3.24
C GLY A 172 -15.01 -5.28 4.32
N ALA A 173 -14.59 -6.54 4.50
CA ALA A 173 -15.10 -7.40 5.57
C ALA A 173 -14.28 -7.24 6.86
N GLN A 174 -14.92 -7.53 7.98
CA GLN A 174 -14.32 -7.47 9.32
C GLN A 174 -14.27 -8.85 9.96
N VAL A 175 -13.26 -9.08 10.79
CA VAL A 175 -13.13 -10.23 11.69
C VAL A 175 -12.89 -9.74 13.11
N THR A 176 -13.60 -10.33 14.06
CA THR A 176 -13.43 -10.07 15.49
C THR A 176 -12.66 -11.23 16.12
N LEU A 177 -11.56 -10.92 16.80
CA LEU A 177 -10.81 -11.87 17.60
C LEU A 177 -11.10 -11.62 19.08
N TYR A 178 -11.87 -12.53 19.69
CA TYR A 178 -12.14 -12.56 21.11
C TYR A 178 -11.00 -13.22 21.88
N SER A 179 -10.64 -12.63 23.02
CA SER A 179 -9.58 -13.17 23.88
C SER A 179 -9.99 -14.46 24.59
N GLY A 180 -11.27 -14.60 24.93
CA GLY A 180 -11.80 -15.73 25.69
C GLY A 180 -12.04 -17.00 24.89
N THR A 181 -12.82 -17.91 25.46
CA THR A 181 -13.20 -19.19 24.83
C THR A 181 -14.49 -19.07 24.03
N GLY A 182 -14.56 -19.72 22.88
CA GLY A 182 -15.74 -19.86 22.05
C GLY A 182 -15.48 -20.83 20.89
N ASP A 183 -16.46 -20.99 20.01
CA ASP A 183 -16.31 -21.77 18.78
C ASP A 183 -16.09 -20.80 17.61
N ASP A 184 -15.01 -21.01 16.85
CA ASP A 184 -14.71 -20.17 15.68
C ASP A 184 -15.85 -20.22 14.64
N MET A 185 -16.22 -19.04 14.16
CA MET A 185 -17.16 -18.81 13.06
C MET A 185 -16.48 -18.03 11.92
N GLU A 186 -17.24 -17.69 10.89
CA GLU A 186 -16.70 -17.01 9.69
C GLU A 186 -16.06 -15.65 9.99
N ALA A 187 -16.61 -14.89 10.95
CA ALA A 187 -16.15 -13.54 11.29
C ALA A 187 -15.85 -13.36 12.79
N GLU A 188 -15.91 -14.42 13.58
CA GLU A 188 -15.69 -14.41 15.02
C GLU A 188 -14.72 -15.54 15.37
N LEU A 189 -13.55 -15.17 15.88
CA LEU A 189 -12.47 -16.07 16.24
C LEU A 189 -12.20 -15.99 17.73
N TYR A 190 -11.72 -17.08 18.33
CA TYR A 190 -11.51 -17.16 19.77
C TYR A 190 -10.09 -17.63 20.12
N TRP A 191 -9.37 -16.83 20.90
CA TRP A 191 -8.00 -17.14 21.35
C TRP A 191 -7.99 -18.24 22.43
N GLY A 192 -9.11 -18.51 23.08
CA GLY A 192 -9.26 -19.61 24.03
C GLY A 192 -8.67 -19.32 25.41
N GLN A 193 -8.44 -18.06 25.79
CA GLN A 193 -8.00 -17.76 27.16
C GLN A 193 -9.11 -18.03 28.17
N SER A 194 -8.72 -18.56 29.33
CA SER A 194 -9.65 -18.92 30.41
C SER A 194 -9.27 -18.34 31.78
N ALA A 195 -8.17 -17.57 31.85
CA ALA A 195 -7.63 -17.15 33.14
C ALA A 195 -7.12 -15.70 33.20
N ARG A 196 -6.72 -15.10 32.08
CA ARG A 196 -6.12 -13.75 32.06
C ARG A 196 -6.48 -13.04 30.77
N ALA A 197 -6.85 -11.76 30.89
CA ALA A 197 -6.98 -10.81 29.80
C ALA A 197 -5.74 -10.78 28.90
N ILE A 198 -5.95 -10.28 27.68
CA ILE A 198 -4.87 -10.02 26.72
C ILE A 198 -4.59 -8.52 26.64
N TRP A 199 -5.63 -7.70 26.57
CA TRP A 199 -5.62 -6.27 26.24
C TRP A 199 -5.74 -5.43 27.52
N ASN A 200 -4.63 -4.86 27.97
CA ASN A 200 -4.61 -4.14 29.25
C ASN A 200 -5.36 -2.78 29.21
N ASN A 201 -6.32 -2.60 30.13
CA ASN A 201 -7.05 -1.34 30.37
C ASN A 201 -6.17 -0.11 30.68
N GLY A 202 -4.92 -0.32 31.09
CA GLY A 202 -3.94 0.75 31.30
C GLY A 202 -3.18 1.17 30.04
N GLY A 203 -3.52 0.59 28.88
CA GLY A 203 -2.82 0.68 27.61
C GLY A 203 -2.00 -0.58 27.32
N ASP A 204 -2.02 -1.01 26.07
CA ASP A 204 -1.26 -2.13 25.52
C ASP A 204 -0.93 -1.88 24.04
N THR A 205 -0.30 -2.84 23.38
CA THR A 205 0.05 -2.78 21.97
C THR A 205 -0.48 -4.01 21.24
N VAL A 206 -1.29 -3.81 20.21
CA VAL A 206 -1.68 -4.86 19.26
C VAL A 206 -0.62 -4.94 18.18
N ASN A 207 0.07 -6.08 18.12
CA ASN A 207 1.06 -6.39 17.11
C ASN A 207 0.53 -7.47 16.18
N VAL A 208 0.54 -7.23 14.87
CA VAL A 208 0.23 -8.26 13.86
C VAL A 208 1.41 -8.47 12.95
N ILE A 209 1.81 -9.73 12.79
CA ILE A 209 2.91 -10.16 11.92
C ILE A 209 2.32 -11.05 10.83
N ASP A 210 2.68 -10.82 9.57
CA ASP A 210 2.26 -11.64 8.44
C ASP A 210 3.00 -13.00 8.37
N ASP A 211 2.64 -13.82 7.39
CA ASP A 211 3.23 -15.15 7.17
C ASP A 211 4.72 -15.12 6.79
N THR A 212 5.24 -13.96 6.38
CA THR A 212 6.65 -13.73 6.05
C THR A 212 7.48 -13.23 7.23
N GLY A 213 6.83 -12.84 8.34
CA GLY A 213 7.46 -12.25 9.51
C GLY A 213 7.53 -10.72 9.49
N THR A 214 6.78 -10.06 8.60
CA THR A 214 6.70 -8.60 8.51
C THR A 214 5.61 -8.08 9.45
N THR A 215 5.92 -7.06 10.24
CA THR A 215 4.92 -6.37 11.07
C THR A 215 3.99 -5.54 10.19
N VAL A 216 2.70 -5.88 10.18
CA VAL A 216 1.65 -5.18 9.43
C VAL A 216 0.82 -4.23 10.31
N ILE A 217 0.72 -4.51 11.62
CA ILE A 217 0.10 -3.64 12.62
C ILE A 217 1.01 -3.58 13.85
N ASP A 218 1.26 -2.37 14.36
CA ASP A 218 1.92 -2.08 15.64
C ASP A 218 1.26 -0.83 16.23
N GLU A 219 0.12 -1.02 16.90
CA GLU A 219 -0.75 0.06 17.37
C GLU A 219 -0.90 -0.01 18.89
N SER A 220 -0.67 1.11 19.57
CA SER A 220 -0.89 1.25 21.02
C SER A 220 -2.10 2.13 21.31
N TYR A 221 -2.85 1.82 22.36
CA TYR A 221 -4.08 2.52 22.74
C TYR A 221 -4.07 3.01 24.19
#